data_AF-A0A8K0P1Z8-F1
#
_entry.id   AF-A0A8K0P1Z8-F1
#
_cell.length_a   1.000
_cell.length_b   1.000
_cell.length_c   1.000
_cell.angle_alpha   90.00
_cell.angle_beta   90.00
_cell.angle_gamma   90.00
#
_symmetry.space_group_name_H-M   'P 1'
#
loop_
_entity.id
_entity.type
_entity.pdbx_description
1 polymer ?
#
loop_
_entity_poly.entity_id
_entity_poly.type
_entity_poly.pdbx_seq_one_letter_code
_entity_poly.pdbx_strand_id
1 'polypeptide(L)' 'MKKVEINTLALNEIRWEDKGNFLSEDFRVIYSGRNKTGLRSVALILRDDWRNKGMFAIQTCSALNYRVRGDLAGSRTQK' A
#
# COMPACT_ATOMS: atom_id res chain seq x y z
N MET A 1 10.72 -13.97 -5.79
CA MET A 1 10.35 -14.47 -4.44
C MET A 1 10.99 -15.81 -4.12
N LYS A 2 10.73 -16.91 -4.86
CA LYS A 2 11.38 -18.23 -4.62
C LYS A 2 12.92 -18.20 -4.68
N LYS A 3 13.49 -17.52 -5.69
CA LYS A 3 14.96 -17.38 -5.87
C LYS A 3 15.66 -16.53 -4.80
N VAL A 4 14.90 -15.72 -4.05
CA VAL A 4 15.43 -14.75 -3.08
C VAL A 4 14.84 -15.00 -1.68
N GLU A 5 14.15 -16.14 -1.50
CA GLU A 5 13.53 -16.56 -0.23
C GLU A 5 12.67 -15.49 0.45
N ILE A 6 11.93 -14.71 -0.35
CA ILE A 6 11.01 -13.68 0.14
C ILE A 6 9.60 -14.27 0.28
N ASN A 7 9.08 -14.25 1.50
CA ASN A 7 7.73 -14.75 1.84
C ASN A 7 6.63 -13.69 1.74
N THR A 8 7.02 -12.41 1.72
CA THR A 8 6.09 -11.28 1.65
C THR A 8 6.70 -10.17 0.81
N LEU A 9 5.96 -9.70 -0.20
CA LEU A 9 6.38 -8.62 -1.09
C LEU A 9 5.28 -7.55 -1.17
N ALA A 10 5.62 -6.32 -0.83
CA ALA A 10 4.75 -5.16 -1.01
C ALA A 10 5.13 -4.43 -2.30
N LEU A 11 4.13 -4.09 -3.11
CA LEU A 11 4.26 -3.36 -4.36
C LEU A 11 3.43 -2.07 -4.28
N ASN A 12 4.00 -0.97 -4.75
CA ASN A 12 3.32 0.31 -4.92
C ASN A 12 3.14 0.61 -6.42
N GLU A 13 2.15 1.42 -6.76
CA GLU A 13 1.82 1.88 -8.12
C GLU A 13 1.54 0.73 -9.11
N ILE A 14 0.85 -0.32 -8.67
CA ILE A 14 0.52 -1.51 -9.49
C ILE A 14 -0.49 -1.24 -10.62
N ARG A 15 -1.11 -0.05 -10.63
CA ARG A 15 -2.15 0.42 -11.57
C ARG A 15 -3.40 -0.45 -11.63
N TRP A 16 -3.69 -1.20 -10.57
CA TRP A 16 -4.92 -1.99 -10.48
C TRP A 16 -6.04 -1.16 -9.86
N GLU A 17 -7.26 -1.38 -10.34
CA GLU A 17 -8.47 -0.73 -9.85
C GLU A 17 -9.15 -1.56 -8.76
N ASP A 18 -10.02 -0.91 -7.97
CA ASP A 18 -10.82 -1.53 -6.90
C ASP A 18 -9.98 -2.27 -5.83
N LYS A 19 -10.63 -3.14 -5.05
CA LYS A 19 -9.97 -3.98 -4.05
C LYS A 19 -10.19 -5.42 -4.41
N GLY A 20 -9.19 -6.25 -4.13
CA GLY A 20 -9.31 -7.68 -4.39
C GLY A 20 -8.38 -8.53 -3.55
N ASN A 21 -8.74 -9.81 -3.50
CA ASN A 21 -8.00 -10.85 -2.82
C ASN A 21 -8.00 -12.08 -3.73
N PHE A 22 -6.85 -12.34 -4.34
CA PHE A 22 -6.63 -13.46 -5.26
C PHE A 22 -5.78 -14.51 -4.58
N LEU A 23 -6.27 -15.75 -4.53
CA LEU A 23 -5.53 -16.89 -3.98
C LEU A 23 -5.14 -17.82 -5.13
N SER A 24 -3.86 -18.16 -5.20
CA SER A 24 -3.31 -19.20 -6.07
C SER A 24 -2.73 -20.34 -5.24
N GLU A 25 -2.30 -21.41 -5.91
CA GLU A 25 -1.63 -22.55 -5.27
C GLU A 25 -0.31 -22.18 -4.60
N ASP A 26 0.34 -21.11 -5.02
CA ASP A 26 1.67 -20.73 -4.56
C ASP A 26 1.68 -19.43 -3.72
N PHE A 27 0.69 -18.56 -3.92
CA PHE A 27 0.68 -17.23 -3.32
C PHE A 27 -0.74 -16.68 -3.14
N ARG A 28 -0.85 -15.66 -2.29
CA ARG A 28 -2.05 -14.83 -2.15
C ARG A 28 -1.70 -13.39 -2.48
N VAL A 29 -2.48 -12.75 -3.33
CA VAL A 29 -2.35 -11.33 -3.66
C VAL A 29 -3.52 -10.57 -3.06
N ILE A 30 -3.21 -9.57 -2.26
CA ILE A 30 -4.20 -8.69 -1.65
C ILE A 30 -3.87 -7.28 -2.12
N TYR A 31 -4.82 -6.62 -2.75
CA TYR A 31 -4.54 -5.33 -3.36
C TYR A 31 -5.67 -4.34 -3.09
N SER A 32 -5.28 -3.07 -3.10
CA SER A 32 -6.20 -1.94 -3.05
C SER A 32 -5.74 -0.91 -4.06
N GLY A 33 -6.66 -0.52 -4.93
CA GLY A 33 -6.56 0.55 -5.89
C GLY A 33 -7.61 1.63 -5.65
N ARG A 34 -7.55 2.68 -6.47
CA ARG A 34 -8.60 3.70 -6.57
C ARG A 34 -9.34 3.53 -7.87
N ASN A 35 -10.65 3.78 -7.84
CA ASN A 35 -11.53 3.62 -8.99
C ASN A 35 -11.06 4.51 -10.16
N LYS A 36 -11.14 3.96 -11.38
CA LYS A 36 -11.02 4.63 -12.68
C LYS A 36 -9.63 5.08 -13.15
N THR A 37 -8.57 4.91 -12.35
CA THR A 37 -7.22 5.30 -12.79
C THR A 37 -6.10 4.36 -12.34
N GLY A 38 -6.34 3.48 -11.37
CA GLY A 38 -5.31 2.65 -10.77
C GLY A 38 -4.19 3.43 -10.05
N LEU A 39 -4.26 4.77 -9.99
CA LEU A 39 -3.24 5.62 -9.38
C LEU A 39 -3.17 5.37 -7.87
N ARG A 40 -1.94 5.35 -7.33
CA ARG A 40 -1.69 5.12 -5.89
C ARG A 40 -2.20 3.78 -5.40
N SER A 41 -2.24 2.77 -6.28
CA SER A 41 -2.62 1.41 -5.94
C SER A 41 -1.45 0.65 -5.31
N VAL A 42 -1.77 -0.31 -4.44
CA VAL A 42 -0.79 -1.12 -3.71
C VAL A 42 -1.22 -2.59 -3.71
N ALA A 43 -0.24 -3.49 -3.68
CA ALA A 43 -0.47 -4.92 -3.50
C ALA A 43 0.49 -5.51 -2.47
N LEU A 44 0.03 -6.57 -1.82
CA LEU A 44 0.81 -7.45 -0.97
C LEU A 44 0.71 -8.86 -1.53
N ILE A 45 1.86 -9.46 -1.81
CA ILE A 45 1.99 -10.83 -2.28
C ILE A 45 2.56 -11.67 -1.14
N LEU A 46 1.82 -12.69 -0.73
CA LEU A 46 2.12 -13.57 0.39
C LEU A 46 2.39 -14.99 -0.13
N ARG A 47 3.40 -15.66 0.42
CA ARG A 47 3.73 -17.06 0.14
C ARG A 47 3.65 -17.93 1.39
N ASP A 48 3.68 -19.24 1.14
CA ASP A 48 3.83 -20.27 2.17
C ASP A 48 2.79 -20.09 3.29
N ASP A 49 3.19 -20.22 4.55
CA ASP A 49 2.31 -20.13 5.71
C ASP A 49 1.53 -18.81 5.80
N TRP A 50 2.05 -17.73 5.21
CA TRP A 50 1.38 -16.43 5.24
C TRP A 50 0.17 -16.35 4.30
N ARG A 51 0.11 -17.18 3.26
CA ARG A 51 -1.00 -17.11 2.29
C ARG A 51 -2.34 -17.47 2.93
N ASN A 52 -2.33 -18.45 3.83
CA ASN A 52 -3.53 -19.01 4.47
C ASN A 52 -3.82 -18.35 5.83
N LYS A 53 -2.88 -17.57 6.37
CA LYS A 53 -3.08 -16.88 7.64
C LYS A 53 -4.04 -15.71 7.48
N GLY A 54 -5.09 -15.68 8.31
CA GLY A 54 -5.85 -14.49 8.68
C GLY A 54 -6.51 -13.65 7.57
N MET A 55 -7.23 -12.63 8.06
CA MET A 55 -7.81 -11.57 7.26
C MET A 55 -6.83 -10.40 7.22
N PHE A 56 -6.24 -10.14 6.05
CA PHE A 56 -5.45 -8.92 5.83
C PHE A 56 -6.29 -7.89 5.11
N ALA A 57 -6.20 -6.64 5.57
CA ALA A 57 -6.77 -5.49 4.89
C ALA A 57 -5.64 -4.54 4.48
N ILE A 58 -5.72 -4.05 3.25
CA ILE A 58 -4.81 -3.04 2.73
C ILE A 58 -5.64 -1.88 2.23
N GLN A 59 -5.17 -0.67 2.51
CA GLN A 59 -5.82 0.55 2.11
C GLN A 59 -4.81 1.50 1.50
N THR A 60 -5.17 2.08 0.37
CA THR A 60 -4.47 3.21 -0.22
C THR A 60 -4.83 4.46 0.57
N CYS A 61 -3.84 5.04 1.25
CA CYS A 61 -3.98 6.36 1.83
C CYS A 61 -3.53 7.37 0.78
N SER A 62 -4.43 8.21 0.29
CA SER A 62 -3.97 9.51 -0.21
C SER A 62 -3.31 10.19 0.98
N ALA A 63 -2.05 10.58 0.85
CA ALA A 63 -1.46 11.57 1.74
C ALA A 63 -2.47 12.72 1.88
N LEU A 64 -3.23 12.72 2.98
CA LEU A 64 -3.87 13.92 3.49
C LEU A 64 -2.76 14.95 3.54
N ASN A 65 -3.03 16.17 3.06
CA ASN A 65 -2.13 17.29 3.17
C ASN A 65 -1.60 17.40 4.61
N TYR A 66 -0.49 16.74 4.92
CA TYR A 66 0.26 17.01 6.12
C TYR A 66 0.96 18.34 5.84
N ARG A 67 0.20 19.42 6.09
CA ARG A 67 0.82 20.69 6.42
C ARG A 67 1.52 20.42 7.74
N VAL A 68 2.81 20.10 7.67
CA VAL A 68 3.70 20.22 8.82
C VAL A 68 3.55 21.67 9.26
N ARG A 69 2.73 21.94 10.28
CA ARG A 69 2.87 23.15 11.07
C ARG A 69 4.19 22.97 11.80
N GLY A 70 5.27 23.33 11.13
CA GLY A 70 6.48 23.68 11.83
C GLY A 70 6.09 24.88 12.69
N ASP A 71 6.06 24.69 14.00
CA ASP A 71 6.21 25.78 14.94
C ASP A 71 7.58 26.42 14.69
N LEU A 72 7.65 27.29 13.69
CA LEU A 72 8.69 28.30 13.63
C LEU A 72 8.29 29.37 14.64
N ALA A 73 8.71 29.14 15.88
CA ALA A 73 8.86 30.19 16.85
C ALA A 73 9.77 31.29 16.25
N GLY A 74 9.25 32.52 16.21
CA GLY A 74 9.99 33.74 15.83
C GLY A 74 10.17 33.88 14.31
N SER A 75 9.91 35.03 13.66
CA SER A 75 9.79 36.40 14.13
C SER A 75 9.31 37.26 12.93
N ARG A 76 8.45 38.28 13.19
CA ARG A 76 8.48 39.67 12.64
C ARG A 76 8.83 39.86 11.14
N THR A 77 8.12 40.60 10.28
CA THR A 77 7.20 41.74 10.43
C THR A 77 6.50 41.95 9.08
N GLN A 78 5.30 42.54 9.11
CA GLN A 78 4.64 43.19 7.97
C GLN A 78 5.52 44.27 7.30
N LYS A 79 5.43 44.37 5.98
CA LYS A 79 5.08 45.60 5.27
C LYS A 79 4.53 45.27 3.89
#